data_AF-A0A2H1EAR4-F1
#
_entry.id   AF-A0A2H1EAR4-F1
#
_cell.length_a   1.000
_cell.length_b   1.000
_cell.length_c   1.000
_cell.angle_alpha   90.00
_cell.angle_beta   90.00
_cell.angle_gamma   90.00
#
_symmetry.space_group_name_H-M   'P 1'
#
loop_
_entity.id
_entity.type
_entity.pdbx_description
1 polymer ?
#
loop_
_entity_poly.entity_id
_entity_poly.type
_entity_poly.pdbx_seq_one_letter_code
_entity_poly.pdbx_strand_id
1 'polypeptide(L)'
;MITFDLRDCRSLIHEIERETSPDYKKVDKLGFRLDSIAATVQGKLPHELLNIGKFSSGGPDFQFSRSKKPNSALVKTLVAPTRFMSDAYLAFDLELTLKTGIYAGAYWEKHIDQADAAYYAKDFVNHFMTKQGEMWYDDGGLSHAIKHSPEGQNLIKQISTEFKELMFAYGGDFAKVGLKEKDYRTPSFSWNSSPTLKILVGGTQKLIVNLSAIFYNPKKCNWAALISVEIRDDFGVTEGDLTKASPAAKLGIGGLTDMWVLQHQRGKKPFTSVFNFSFFCYGDY
;
A
#
# COMPACT_ATOMS: atom_id res chain seq x y z
N MET A 1 -10.34 24.19 -26.35
CA MET A 1 -10.40 24.64 -24.96
C MET A 1 -11.60 23.95 -24.32
N ILE A 2 -11.38 22.83 -23.62
CA ILE A 2 -12.47 22.13 -22.92
C ILE A 2 -12.62 22.83 -21.57
N THR A 3 -13.57 23.75 -21.46
CA THR A 3 -14.02 24.29 -20.18
C THR A 3 -14.75 23.18 -19.45
N PHE A 4 -14.01 22.39 -18.66
CA PHE A 4 -14.60 21.53 -17.64
C PHE A 4 -15.17 22.46 -16.56
N ASP A 5 -16.47 22.38 -16.30
CA ASP A 5 -17.08 23.17 -15.24
C ASP A 5 -16.59 22.60 -13.89
N LEU A 6 -15.62 23.31 -13.31
CA LEU A 6 -15.08 23.01 -11.98
C LEU A 6 -16.18 22.93 -10.90
N ARG A 7 -17.37 23.53 -11.11
CA ARG A 7 -18.52 23.32 -10.23
C ARG A 7 -19.04 21.89 -10.28
N ASP A 8 -19.14 21.28 -11.45
CA ASP A 8 -19.65 19.91 -11.60
C ASP A 8 -18.67 18.90 -11.01
N CYS A 9 -17.35 19.08 -11.20
CA CYS A 9 -16.35 18.26 -10.52
C CYS A 9 -16.44 18.41 -9.00
N ARG A 10 -16.50 19.63 -8.47
CA ARG A 10 -16.53 19.86 -7.01
C ARG A 10 -17.82 19.32 -6.37
N SER A 11 -18.96 19.40 -7.06
CA SER A 11 -20.22 18.78 -6.62
C SER A 11 -20.13 17.26 -6.63
N LEU A 12 -19.59 16.66 -7.70
CA LEU A 12 -19.40 15.21 -7.80
C LEU A 12 -18.44 14.68 -6.73
N ILE A 13 -17.41 15.46 -6.39
CA ILE A 13 -16.44 15.11 -5.35
C ILE A 13 -17.07 15.22 -3.96
N HIS A 14 -17.83 16.29 -3.70
CA HIS A 14 -18.58 16.39 -2.45
C HIS A 14 -19.67 15.33 -2.31
N GLU A 15 -20.16 14.77 -3.41
CA GLU A 15 -21.05 13.61 -3.42
C GLU A 15 -20.26 12.35 -3.04
N ILE A 16 -19.09 12.10 -3.65
CA ILE A 16 -18.18 10.98 -3.29
C ILE A 16 -17.70 11.04 -1.84
N GLU A 17 -17.28 12.21 -1.36
CA GLU A 17 -16.79 12.42 0.00
C GLU A 17 -17.90 12.33 1.05
N ARG A 18 -19.17 12.57 0.67
CA ARG A 18 -20.34 12.42 1.56
C ARG A 18 -20.96 11.04 1.50
N GLU A 19 -20.71 10.26 0.46
CA GLU A 19 -21.31 8.94 0.30
C GLU A 19 -20.64 7.93 1.24
N THR A 20 -21.18 7.84 2.47
CA THR A 20 -20.83 6.83 3.49
C THR A 20 -21.64 5.54 3.37
N SER A 21 -22.39 5.40 2.27
CA SER A 21 -23.32 4.29 2.07
C SER A 21 -22.59 3.01 1.64
N PRO A 22 -22.93 1.82 2.19
CA PRO A 22 -22.31 0.53 1.86
C PRO A 22 -22.64 0.01 0.44
N ASP A 23 -23.22 0.84 -0.43
CA ASP A 23 -23.56 0.47 -1.79
C ASP A 23 -22.34 0.67 -2.71
N TYR A 24 -21.41 -0.28 -2.64
CA TYR A 24 -20.15 -0.33 -3.40
C TYR A 24 -20.31 0.00 -4.89
N LYS A 25 -21.47 -0.33 -5.50
CA LYS A 25 -21.76 -0.06 -6.92
C LYS A 25 -21.86 1.44 -7.26
N LYS A 26 -22.27 2.29 -6.31
CA LYS A 26 -22.31 3.75 -6.53
C LYS A 26 -20.94 4.38 -6.42
N VAL A 27 -20.13 3.92 -5.46
CA VAL A 27 -18.74 4.36 -5.27
C VAL A 27 -17.90 3.96 -6.49
N ASP A 28 -18.05 2.73 -6.98
CA ASP A 28 -17.37 2.27 -8.20
C ASP A 28 -17.79 3.09 -9.42
N LYS A 29 -19.08 3.36 -9.61
CA LYS A 29 -19.56 4.16 -10.75
C LYS A 29 -19.04 5.60 -10.73
N LEU A 30 -18.89 6.18 -9.54
CA LEU A 30 -18.30 7.50 -9.36
C LEU A 30 -16.77 7.48 -9.56
N GLY A 31 -16.09 6.44 -9.07
CA GLY A 31 -14.67 6.16 -9.33
C GLY A 31 -14.40 6.00 -10.82
N PHE A 32 -15.17 5.17 -11.53
CA PHE A 32 -15.10 5.00 -12.99
C PHE A 32 -15.32 6.29 -13.76
N ARG A 33 -16.23 7.18 -13.32
CA ARG A 33 -16.39 8.51 -13.95
C ARG A 33 -15.16 9.38 -13.71
N LEU A 34 -14.57 9.30 -12.52
CA LEU A 34 -13.33 10.00 -12.17
C LEU A 34 -12.14 9.50 -12.98
N ASP A 35 -12.02 8.18 -13.14
CA ASP A 35 -10.99 7.52 -13.95
C ASP A 35 -11.19 7.81 -15.44
N SER A 36 -12.42 7.87 -15.93
CA SER A 36 -12.72 8.28 -17.31
C SER A 36 -12.37 9.76 -17.57
N ILE A 37 -12.60 10.64 -16.59
CA ILE A 37 -12.17 12.04 -16.64
C ILE A 37 -10.63 12.11 -16.60
N ALA A 38 -9.99 11.36 -15.70
CA ALA A 38 -8.54 11.27 -15.61
C ALA A 38 -7.92 10.73 -16.92
N ALA A 39 -8.53 9.71 -17.54
CA ALA A 39 -8.12 9.16 -18.83
C ALA A 39 -8.29 10.15 -19.99
N THR A 40 -9.32 11.01 -19.94
CA THR A 40 -9.52 12.08 -20.93
C THR A 40 -8.50 13.22 -20.76
N VAL A 41 -7.97 13.41 -19.55
CA VAL A 41 -6.97 14.45 -19.21
C VAL A 41 -5.52 13.92 -19.28
N GLN A 42 -5.33 12.60 -19.20
CA GLN A 42 -4.05 11.86 -19.22
C GLN A 42 -3.14 12.20 -20.42
N GLY A 43 -3.65 12.86 -21.45
CA GLY A 43 -2.87 13.26 -22.62
C GLY A 43 -1.80 14.34 -22.39
N LYS A 44 -1.73 15.01 -21.23
CA LYS A 44 -0.77 16.11 -20.97
C LYS A 44 -0.04 16.10 -19.62
N LEU A 45 0.47 14.90 -19.26
CA LEU A 45 1.61 14.62 -18.38
C LEU A 45 1.28 14.29 -16.90
N PRO A 46 1.33 13.00 -16.51
CA PRO A 46 1.69 12.67 -15.13
C PRO A 46 3.04 13.32 -14.79
N HIS A 47 3.04 14.14 -13.74
CA HIS A 47 4.25 14.80 -13.22
C HIS A 47 4.60 14.17 -11.87
N GLU A 48 5.79 13.58 -11.78
CA GLU A 48 6.25 12.96 -10.54
C GLU A 48 6.56 14.06 -9.52
N LEU A 49 5.81 14.06 -8.42
CA LEU A 49 5.96 15.01 -7.33
C LEU A 49 6.95 14.52 -6.28
N LEU A 50 7.00 13.19 -6.07
CA LEU A 50 7.84 12.54 -5.07
C LEU A 50 8.10 11.09 -5.46
N ASN A 51 9.32 10.61 -5.23
CA ASN A 51 9.65 9.19 -5.36
C ASN A 51 10.71 8.81 -4.34
N ILE A 52 10.28 8.22 -3.23
CA ILE A 52 11.17 7.81 -2.15
C ILE A 52 11.18 6.30 -1.98
N GLY A 53 12.31 5.81 -1.50
CA GLY A 53 12.56 4.38 -1.34
C GLY A 53 13.18 3.77 -2.60
N LYS A 54 13.41 2.46 -2.56
CA LYS A 54 14.00 1.75 -3.68
C LYS A 54 12.99 0.76 -4.22
N PHE A 55 12.91 0.68 -5.54
CA PHE A 55 12.29 -0.48 -6.18
C PHE A 55 13.23 -1.67 -5.98
N SER A 56 12.88 -2.56 -5.06
CA SER A 56 13.37 -3.91 -5.06
C SER A 56 12.72 -4.59 -6.28
N SER A 57 13.41 -4.62 -7.41
CA SER A 57 12.99 -5.42 -8.56
C SER A 57 12.96 -6.90 -8.13
N GLY A 58 11.80 -7.36 -7.67
CA GLY A 58 11.60 -8.72 -7.16
C GLY A 58 12.12 -8.93 -5.74
N GLY A 59 11.73 -8.08 -4.77
CA GLY A 59 12.20 -8.21 -3.39
C GLY A 59 13.74 -8.22 -3.29
N PRO A 60 14.34 -8.61 -2.18
CA PRO A 60 15.76 -8.93 -2.16
C PRO A 60 16.04 -10.04 -3.19
N ASP A 61 17.14 -9.92 -3.94
CA ASP A 61 17.52 -10.91 -4.96
C ASP A 61 17.80 -12.27 -4.31
N PHE A 62 16.75 -13.08 -4.19
CA PHE A 62 16.79 -14.43 -3.67
C PHE A 62 16.85 -15.45 -4.81
N GLN A 63 17.20 -15.05 -6.04
CA GLN A 63 17.37 -15.98 -7.16
C GLN A 63 18.39 -17.09 -6.86
N PHE A 64 19.25 -16.89 -5.86
CA PHE A 64 20.24 -17.85 -5.37
C PHE A 64 19.87 -18.53 -4.03
N SER A 65 18.67 -18.34 -3.47
CA SER A 65 18.34 -18.79 -2.11
C SER A 65 17.97 -20.27 -1.97
N ARG A 66 17.97 -21.07 -3.05
CA ARG A 66 17.68 -22.51 -2.90
C ARG A 66 18.72 -23.14 -1.97
N SER A 67 18.23 -23.83 -0.94
CA SER A 67 19.06 -24.57 0.03
C SER A 67 19.91 -23.69 0.97
N LYS A 68 19.50 -22.44 1.24
CA LYS A 68 20.17 -21.62 2.24
C LYS A 68 20.09 -22.28 3.62
N LYS A 69 21.25 -22.41 4.28
CA LYS A 69 21.34 -22.90 5.65
C LYS A 69 21.10 -21.74 6.62
N PRO A 70 20.36 -21.95 7.72
CA PRO A 70 20.24 -20.92 8.75
C PRO A 70 21.60 -20.62 9.39
N ASN A 71 21.89 -19.35 9.61
CA ASN A 71 23.13 -18.92 10.24
C ASN A 71 23.06 -19.02 11.77
N SER A 72 21.91 -18.69 12.35
CA SER A 72 21.66 -18.64 13.79
C SER A 72 21.19 -19.99 14.37
N ALA A 73 21.57 -20.26 15.61
CA ALA A 73 21.11 -21.46 16.33
C ALA A 73 19.58 -21.48 16.52
N LEU A 74 18.99 -20.31 16.80
CA LEU A 74 17.54 -20.16 16.93
C LEU A 74 16.82 -20.61 15.65
N VAL A 75 17.21 -20.08 14.49
CA VAL A 75 16.54 -20.43 13.24
C VAL A 75 16.79 -21.90 12.87
N LYS A 76 17.98 -22.46 13.17
CA LYS A 76 18.22 -23.90 13.02
C LYS A 76 17.20 -24.75 13.81
N THR A 77 16.91 -24.37 15.04
CA THR A 77 15.92 -25.06 15.88
C THR A 77 14.50 -24.89 15.32
N LEU A 78 14.14 -23.67 14.93
CA LEU A 78 12.80 -23.37 14.39
C LEU A 78 12.52 -24.12 13.08
N VAL A 79 13.48 -24.24 12.17
CA VAL A 79 13.29 -24.91 10.87
C VAL A 79 13.50 -26.43 10.93
N ALA A 80 13.95 -27.00 12.04
CA ALA A 80 14.23 -28.44 12.11
C ALA A 80 12.96 -29.30 11.87
N PRO A 81 11.79 -28.97 12.46
CA PRO A 81 10.55 -29.74 12.25
C PRO A 81 10.00 -29.64 10.82
N THR A 82 10.20 -28.50 10.15
CA THR A 82 9.61 -28.21 8.82
C THR A 82 10.20 -29.08 7.71
N ARG A 83 11.30 -29.78 7.96
CA ARG A 83 11.90 -30.74 7.02
C ARG A 83 10.95 -31.88 6.64
N PHE A 84 10.04 -32.24 7.53
CA PHE A 84 9.07 -33.33 7.33
C PHE A 84 7.71 -32.82 6.82
N MET A 85 7.57 -31.52 6.63
CA MET A 85 6.32 -30.88 6.19
C MET A 85 6.35 -30.64 4.68
N SER A 86 5.18 -30.77 4.04
CA SER A 86 5.02 -30.44 2.62
C SER A 86 4.88 -28.94 2.42
N ASP A 87 5.19 -28.45 1.23
CA ASP A 87 4.97 -27.05 0.83
C ASP A 87 3.50 -26.61 1.05
N ALA A 88 2.54 -27.52 0.84
CA ALA A 88 1.12 -27.25 1.07
C ALA A 88 0.79 -27.07 2.56
N TYR A 89 1.39 -27.87 3.44
CA TYR A 89 1.22 -27.71 4.88
C TYR A 89 1.82 -26.39 5.37
N LEU A 90 3.04 -26.07 4.93
CA LEU A 90 3.71 -24.81 5.30
C LEU A 90 2.93 -23.58 4.83
N ALA A 91 2.35 -23.64 3.62
CA ALA A 91 1.48 -22.56 3.13
C ALA A 91 0.18 -22.44 3.93
N PHE A 92 -0.44 -23.56 4.29
CA PHE A 92 -1.62 -23.58 5.14
C PHE A 92 -1.34 -22.97 6.52
N ASP A 93 -0.21 -23.33 7.16
CA ASP A 93 0.14 -22.82 8.49
C ASP A 93 0.51 -21.32 8.46
N LEU A 94 1.16 -20.87 7.38
CA LEU A 94 1.37 -19.44 7.11
C LEU A 94 0.02 -18.69 6.97
N GLU A 95 -0.90 -19.20 6.14
CA GLU A 95 -2.23 -18.60 5.97
C GLU A 95 -2.99 -18.54 7.29
N LEU A 96 -2.96 -19.63 8.07
CA LEU A 96 -3.59 -19.71 9.37
C LEU A 96 -2.99 -18.68 10.33
N THR A 97 -1.66 -18.58 10.39
CA THR A 97 -0.96 -17.61 11.24
C THR A 97 -1.36 -16.17 10.90
N LEU A 98 -1.39 -15.82 9.61
CA LEU A 98 -1.80 -14.48 9.15
C LEU A 98 -3.25 -14.20 9.56
N LYS A 99 -4.17 -15.16 9.31
CA LYS A 99 -5.57 -15.03 9.68
C LYS A 99 -5.77 -14.90 11.18
N THR A 100 -5.10 -15.71 12.00
CA THR A 100 -5.18 -15.60 13.46
C THR A 100 -4.65 -14.25 13.95
N GLY A 101 -3.57 -13.74 13.36
CA GLY A 101 -3.07 -12.40 13.63
C GLY A 101 -4.09 -11.32 13.28
N ILE A 102 -4.75 -11.45 12.13
CA ILE A 102 -5.84 -10.57 11.70
C ILE A 102 -7.02 -10.66 12.66
N TYR A 103 -7.46 -11.85 13.07
CA TYR A 103 -8.56 -12.00 14.03
C TYR A 103 -8.24 -11.39 15.39
N ALA A 104 -7.00 -11.53 15.87
CA ALA A 104 -6.55 -10.89 17.10
C ALA A 104 -6.47 -9.35 16.96
N GLY A 105 -6.12 -8.87 15.75
CA GLY A 105 -5.95 -7.47 15.43
C GLY A 105 -7.23 -6.71 15.06
N ALA A 106 -8.18 -7.38 14.42
CA ALA A 106 -9.36 -6.80 13.82
C ALA A 106 -10.47 -6.44 14.82
N TYR A 107 -10.24 -6.66 16.12
CA TYR A 107 -11.04 -6.01 17.15
C TYR A 107 -10.86 -4.47 17.15
N TRP A 108 -9.77 -3.97 16.53
CA TRP A 108 -9.36 -2.57 16.59
C TRP A 108 -9.41 -1.84 15.24
N GLU A 109 -9.77 -2.52 14.15
CA GLU A 109 -9.74 -1.97 12.80
C GLU A 109 -11.14 -1.58 12.31
N LYS A 110 -11.29 -0.39 11.74
CA LYS A 110 -12.59 0.14 11.25
C LYS A 110 -12.64 0.26 9.73
N HIS A 111 -11.51 0.21 9.05
CA HIS A 111 -11.40 0.55 7.63
C HIS A 111 -11.27 -0.66 6.72
N ILE A 112 -11.17 -1.86 7.28
CA ILE A 112 -11.28 -3.14 6.58
C ILE A 112 -11.97 -4.14 7.50
N ASP A 113 -12.96 -4.86 6.97
CA ASP A 113 -13.64 -5.88 7.76
C ASP A 113 -12.82 -7.18 7.86
N GLN A 114 -13.22 -8.04 8.79
CA GLN A 114 -12.50 -9.28 9.07
C GLN A 114 -12.53 -10.28 7.91
N ALA A 115 -13.62 -10.30 7.14
CA ALA A 115 -13.77 -11.23 6.02
C ALA A 115 -12.84 -10.82 4.88
N ASP A 116 -12.81 -9.53 4.56
CA ASP A 116 -11.93 -8.95 3.55
C ASP A 116 -10.46 -9.11 3.94
N ALA A 117 -10.11 -8.81 5.20
CA ALA A 117 -8.75 -9.00 5.68
C ALA A 117 -8.30 -10.48 5.61
N ALA A 118 -9.18 -11.41 6.00
CA ALA A 118 -8.90 -12.84 5.88
C ALA A 118 -8.81 -13.32 4.42
N TYR A 119 -9.55 -12.68 3.50
CA TYR A 119 -9.44 -12.89 2.07
C TYR A 119 -8.05 -12.47 1.55
N TYR A 120 -7.57 -11.27 1.87
CA TYR A 120 -6.24 -10.82 1.44
C TYR A 120 -5.11 -11.69 2.01
N ALA A 121 -5.20 -12.14 3.26
CA ALA A 121 -4.21 -13.07 3.82
C ALA A 121 -4.10 -14.37 3.02
N LYS A 122 -5.25 -14.93 2.62
CA LYS A 122 -5.29 -16.12 1.75
C LYS A 122 -4.75 -15.80 0.36
N ASP A 123 -5.12 -14.66 -0.21
CA ASP A 123 -4.71 -14.28 -1.55
C ASP A 123 -3.19 -14.04 -1.63
N PHE A 124 -2.61 -13.43 -0.61
CA PHE A 124 -1.16 -13.24 -0.49
C PHE A 124 -0.41 -14.56 -0.46
N VAL A 125 -0.88 -15.53 0.33
CA VAL A 125 -0.26 -16.87 0.39
C VAL A 125 -0.41 -17.59 -0.96
N ASN A 126 -1.58 -17.53 -1.60
CA ASN A 126 -1.78 -18.11 -2.93
C ASN A 126 -0.84 -17.47 -3.96
N HIS A 127 -0.72 -16.15 -3.95
CA HIS A 127 0.16 -15.41 -4.86
C HIS A 127 1.62 -15.78 -4.62
N PHE A 128 2.09 -15.80 -3.37
CA PHE A 128 3.42 -16.26 -2.98
C PHE A 128 3.74 -17.68 -3.48
N MET A 129 2.76 -18.57 -3.37
CA MET A 129 2.94 -19.99 -3.71
C MET A 129 2.94 -20.27 -5.21
N THR A 130 2.24 -19.45 -6.00
CA THR A 130 1.91 -19.74 -7.41
C THR A 130 2.51 -18.76 -8.42
N LYS A 131 2.75 -17.50 -8.05
CA LYS A 131 3.08 -16.41 -9.00
C LYS A 131 4.56 -16.01 -9.04
N GLN A 132 5.44 -16.76 -8.36
CA GLN A 132 6.90 -16.69 -8.54
C GLN A 132 7.51 -15.27 -8.51
N GLY A 133 7.01 -14.41 -7.62
CA GLY A 133 7.53 -13.06 -7.42
C GLY A 133 6.98 -11.99 -8.39
N GLU A 134 5.95 -12.32 -9.18
CA GLU A 134 5.13 -11.30 -9.85
C GLU A 134 4.58 -10.30 -8.84
N MET A 135 4.42 -9.04 -9.23
CA MET A 135 3.78 -8.04 -8.38
C MET A 135 2.34 -8.45 -8.06
N TRP A 136 1.92 -8.18 -6.84
CA TRP A 136 0.53 -8.31 -6.41
C TRP A 136 -0.10 -6.93 -6.41
N TYR A 137 -1.21 -6.76 -7.12
CA TYR A 137 -1.92 -5.49 -7.21
C TYR A 137 -3.19 -5.57 -6.38
N ASP A 138 -3.34 -4.61 -5.48
CA ASP A 138 -4.57 -4.45 -4.72
C ASP A 138 -5.77 -4.21 -5.64
N ASP A 139 -6.91 -4.82 -5.28
CA ASP A 139 -8.19 -4.63 -5.97
C ASP A 139 -8.91 -3.35 -5.55
N GLY A 140 -8.35 -2.62 -4.59
CA GLY A 140 -8.81 -1.33 -4.09
C GLY A 140 -9.20 -1.35 -2.62
N GLY A 141 -9.44 -2.52 -2.02
CA GLY A 141 -9.89 -2.59 -0.63
C GLY A 141 -8.79 -2.24 0.37
N LEU A 142 -7.56 -2.74 0.20
CA LEU A 142 -6.45 -2.33 1.08
C LEU A 142 -6.04 -0.87 0.82
N SER A 143 -6.08 -0.42 -0.43
CA SER A 143 -5.83 0.97 -0.79
C SER A 143 -6.84 1.91 -0.15
N HIS A 144 -8.12 1.52 -0.11
CA HIS A 144 -9.17 2.24 0.60
C HIS A 144 -8.88 2.27 2.11
N ALA A 145 -8.53 1.13 2.71
CA ALA A 145 -8.22 1.04 4.13
C ALA A 145 -7.02 1.91 4.52
N ILE A 146 -5.93 1.85 3.75
CA ILE A 146 -4.73 2.69 3.91
C ILE A 146 -5.11 4.17 3.82
N LYS A 147 -5.85 4.58 2.77
CA LYS A 147 -6.27 5.97 2.55
C LYS A 147 -7.01 6.53 3.76
N HIS A 148 -7.88 5.74 4.39
CA HIS A 148 -8.73 6.19 5.50
C HIS A 148 -8.11 5.98 6.88
N SER A 149 -6.96 5.28 6.96
CA SER A 149 -6.23 5.13 8.22
C SER A 149 -5.63 6.46 8.71
N PRO A 150 -5.29 6.58 10.00
CA PRO A 150 -4.57 7.72 10.52
C PRO A 150 -3.24 8.01 9.79
N GLU A 151 -2.47 6.97 9.44
CA GLU A 151 -1.23 7.09 8.67
C GLU A 151 -1.48 7.62 7.25
N GLY A 152 -2.49 7.12 6.54
CA GLY A 152 -2.85 7.59 5.21
C GLY A 152 -3.34 9.04 5.22
N GLN A 153 -4.21 9.40 6.17
CA GLN A 153 -4.69 10.78 6.32
C GLN A 153 -3.57 11.76 6.68
N ASN A 154 -2.62 11.34 7.53
CA ASN A 154 -1.45 12.15 7.83
C ASN A 154 -0.57 12.35 6.59
N LEU A 155 -0.34 11.31 5.78
CA LEU A 155 0.38 11.42 4.52
C LEU A 155 -0.32 12.39 3.55
N ILE A 156 -1.63 12.24 3.35
CA ILE A 156 -2.44 13.12 2.49
C ILE A 156 -2.32 14.58 2.95
N LYS A 157 -2.36 14.83 4.26
CA LYS A 157 -2.22 16.17 4.84
C LYS A 157 -0.83 16.76 4.60
N GLN A 158 0.23 15.97 4.75
CA GLN A 158 1.60 16.41 4.49
C GLN A 158 1.77 16.80 3.02
N ILE A 159 1.39 15.89 2.11
CA ILE A 159 1.43 16.13 0.66
C ILE A 159 0.63 17.38 0.31
N SER A 160 -0.59 17.49 0.83
CA SER A 160 -1.47 18.62 0.52
C SER A 160 -0.92 19.95 1.03
N THR A 161 -0.31 19.97 2.22
CA THR A 161 0.26 21.20 2.79
C THR A 161 1.41 21.69 1.94
N GLU A 162 2.40 20.83 1.68
CA GLU A 162 3.58 21.22 0.93
C GLU A 162 3.25 21.54 -0.54
N PHE A 163 2.39 20.74 -1.18
CA PHE A 163 1.96 21.00 -2.55
C PHE A 163 1.32 22.39 -2.68
N LYS A 164 0.46 22.79 -1.72
CA LYS A 164 -0.14 24.14 -1.70
C LYS A 164 0.89 25.24 -1.54
N GLU A 165 1.83 25.07 -0.61
CA GLU A 165 2.89 26.05 -0.35
C GLU A 165 3.76 26.26 -1.60
N LEU A 166 4.14 25.18 -2.28
CA LEU A 166 4.93 25.24 -3.51
C LEU A 166 4.13 25.81 -4.69
N MET A 167 2.86 25.44 -4.83
CA MET A 167 1.97 26.01 -5.83
C MET A 167 1.82 27.53 -5.65
N PHE A 168 1.75 28.02 -4.41
CA PHE A 168 1.73 29.45 -4.10
C PHE A 168 3.08 30.11 -4.43
N ALA A 169 4.18 29.53 -3.94
CA ALA A 169 5.54 30.05 -4.14
C ALA A 169 5.95 30.16 -5.63
N TYR A 170 5.47 29.23 -6.47
CA TYR A 170 5.74 29.23 -7.91
C TYR A 170 4.61 29.83 -8.75
N GLY A 171 3.67 30.56 -8.15
CA GLY A 171 2.62 31.28 -8.87
C GLY A 171 1.75 30.39 -9.77
N GLY A 172 1.58 29.11 -9.42
CA GLY A 172 0.79 28.14 -10.17
C GLY A 172 1.49 27.38 -11.26
N ASP A 173 2.80 27.54 -11.37
CA ASP A 173 3.62 26.70 -12.23
C ASP A 173 3.85 25.32 -11.59
N PHE A 174 2.91 24.40 -11.80
CA PHE A 174 2.96 23.04 -11.26
C PHE A 174 4.17 22.23 -11.75
N ALA A 175 4.75 22.57 -12.92
CA ALA A 175 5.92 21.89 -13.45
C ALA A 175 7.18 22.13 -12.59
N LYS A 176 7.17 23.18 -11.76
CA LYS A 176 8.23 23.48 -10.78
C LYS A 176 7.99 22.84 -9.42
N VAL A 177 6.83 22.24 -9.19
CA VAL A 177 6.49 21.66 -7.90
C VAL A 177 7.13 20.27 -7.79
N GLY A 178 8.08 20.14 -6.88
CA GLY A 178 8.65 18.87 -6.42
C GLY A 178 8.62 18.85 -4.90
N LEU A 179 8.04 17.79 -4.33
CA LEU A 179 7.93 17.60 -2.89
C LEU A 179 9.27 17.17 -2.31
N LYS A 180 9.57 17.58 -1.07
CA LYS A 180 10.88 17.34 -0.46
C LYS A 180 10.94 15.96 0.20
N GLU A 181 11.70 15.06 -0.40
CA GLU A 181 11.89 13.68 0.08
C GLU A 181 12.16 13.54 1.58
N LYS A 182 13.03 14.39 2.13
CA LYS A 182 13.42 14.35 3.55
C LYS A 182 12.27 14.60 4.54
N ASP A 183 11.18 15.20 4.08
CA ASP A 183 10.06 15.61 4.93
C ASP A 183 8.95 14.52 4.96
N TYR A 184 9.05 13.50 4.10
CA TYR A 184 8.10 12.38 4.05
C TYR A 184 8.63 11.14 4.77
N ARG A 185 7.73 10.51 5.52
CA ARG A 185 7.91 9.14 6.00
C ARG A 185 6.89 8.27 5.29
N THR A 186 7.32 7.11 4.82
CA THR A 186 6.40 6.14 4.26
C THR A 186 5.41 5.69 5.35
N PRO A 187 4.13 5.45 5.02
CA PRO A 187 3.16 4.96 5.99
C PRO A 187 3.67 3.64 6.61
N SER A 188 3.73 3.62 7.94
CA SER A 188 4.15 2.45 8.70
C SER A 188 3.11 2.16 9.75
N PHE A 189 2.40 1.06 9.58
CA PHE A 189 1.40 0.59 10.53
C PHE A 189 2.09 -0.01 11.76
N SER A 190 1.37 -0.06 12.87
CA SER A 190 1.84 -0.61 14.14
C SER A 190 0.72 -1.41 14.81
N TRP A 191 1.10 -2.28 15.75
CA TRP A 191 0.15 -2.99 16.60
C TRP A 191 -0.76 -2.07 17.45
N ASN A 192 -0.39 -0.79 17.58
CA ASN A 192 -1.17 0.20 18.34
C ASN A 192 -2.02 1.10 17.45
N SER A 193 -1.81 1.08 16.13
CA SER A 193 -2.54 1.93 15.18
C SER A 193 -3.45 1.12 14.27
N SER A 194 -2.91 0.10 13.61
CA SER A 194 -3.65 -0.86 12.81
C SER A 194 -2.91 -2.19 12.78
N PRO A 195 -3.25 -3.14 13.67
CA PRO A 195 -2.73 -4.50 13.64
C PRO A 195 -2.97 -5.22 12.31
N THR A 196 -4.16 -5.04 11.72
CA THR A 196 -4.53 -5.69 10.47
C THR A 196 -3.70 -5.16 9.30
N LEU A 197 -3.58 -3.84 9.13
CA LEU A 197 -2.73 -3.25 8.10
C LEU A 197 -1.24 -3.48 8.40
N LYS A 198 -0.85 -3.63 9.67
CA LYS A 198 0.52 -4.08 10.01
C LYS A 198 0.83 -5.45 9.43
N ILE A 199 -0.12 -6.38 9.46
CA ILE A 199 0.05 -7.74 8.93
C ILE A 199 0.02 -7.75 7.40
N LEU A 200 -0.91 -7.00 6.80
CA LEU A 200 -1.17 -7.04 5.34
C LEU A 200 -0.32 -6.05 4.52
N VAL A 201 0.13 -4.95 5.12
CA VAL A 201 0.88 -3.88 4.43
C VAL A 201 2.27 -3.67 5.06
N GLY A 202 2.52 -4.22 6.25
CA GLY A 202 3.87 -4.28 6.80
C GLY A 202 4.49 -2.90 7.05
N GLY A 203 5.55 -2.61 6.31
CA GLY A 203 6.36 -1.41 6.46
C GLY A 203 6.87 -0.91 5.13
N THR A 204 6.03 -0.13 4.43
CA THR A 204 6.23 0.48 3.11
C THR A 204 7.69 0.86 2.77
N GLN A 205 8.15 0.36 1.63
CA GLN A 205 9.53 0.37 1.14
C GLN A 205 9.68 1.36 -0.02
N LYS A 206 8.56 1.68 -0.70
CA LYS A 206 8.51 2.70 -1.74
C LYS A 206 7.22 3.51 -1.67
N LEU A 207 7.35 4.81 -1.87
CA LEU A 207 6.23 5.75 -2.02
C LEU A 207 6.47 6.58 -3.27
N ILE A 208 5.50 6.58 -4.18
CA ILE A 208 5.48 7.43 -5.37
C ILE A 208 4.25 8.33 -5.29
N VAL A 209 4.45 9.63 -5.49
CA VAL A 209 3.37 10.62 -5.55
C VAL A 209 3.43 11.28 -6.91
N ASN A 210 2.32 11.22 -7.64
CA ASN A 210 2.21 11.85 -8.95
C ASN A 210 1.06 12.84 -8.97
N LEU A 211 1.26 13.94 -9.69
CA LEU A 211 0.18 14.80 -10.13
C LEU A 211 -0.47 14.17 -11.37
N SER A 212 -1.68 13.64 -11.20
CA SER A 212 -2.42 12.98 -12.28
C SER A 212 -3.19 13.97 -13.14
N ALA A 213 -3.71 15.03 -12.54
CA ALA A 213 -4.43 16.10 -13.22
C ALA A 213 -4.42 17.39 -12.39
N ILE A 214 -4.52 18.53 -13.08
CA ILE A 214 -4.71 19.83 -12.45
C ILE A 214 -5.74 20.66 -13.23
N PHE A 215 -6.62 21.31 -12.49
CA PHE A 215 -7.69 22.15 -13.00
C PHE A 215 -7.56 23.54 -12.40
N TYR A 216 -7.56 24.58 -13.23
CA TYR A 216 -7.37 25.97 -12.80
C TYR A 216 -8.56 26.83 -13.22
N ASN A 217 -9.06 27.65 -12.30
CA ASN A 217 -10.04 28.69 -12.57
C ASN A 217 -9.36 30.08 -12.53
N PRO A 218 -9.06 30.69 -13.68
CA PRO A 218 -8.41 32.00 -13.71
C PRO A 218 -9.30 33.12 -13.15
N LYS A 219 -10.63 32.98 -13.18
CA LYS A 219 -11.55 34.03 -12.70
C LYS A 219 -11.64 34.09 -11.18
N LYS A 220 -11.48 32.94 -10.52
CA LYS A 220 -11.54 32.79 -9.06
C LYS A 220 -10.17 32.59 -8.43
N CYS A 221 -9.12 32.61 -9.25
CA CYS A 221 -7.75 32.34 -8.86
C CYS A 221 -7.62 31.05 -8.02
N ASN A 222 -8.36 29.99 -8.36
CA ASN A 222 -8.35 28.75 -7.59
C ASN A 222 -8.04 27.53 -8.43
N TRP A 223 -7.61 26.46 -7.77
CA TRP A 223 -7.20 25.24 -8.41
C TRP A 223 -7.62 23.98 -7.65
N ALA A 224 -7.72 22.90 -8.39
CA ALA A 224 -7.91 21.55 -7.89
C ALA A 224 -6.90 20.62 -8.58
N ALA A 225 -6.16 19.83 -7.79
CA ALA A 225 -5.20 18.85 -8.28
C ALA A 225 -5.64 17.45 -7.85
N LEU A 226 -5.62 16.50 -8.79
CA LEU A 226 -5.76 15.08 -8.50
C LEU A 226 -4.36 14.51 -8.29
N ILE A 227 -4.08 14.07 -7.07
CA ILE A 227 -2.80 13.49 -6.69
C ILE A 227 -3.01 12.00 -6.48
N SER A 228 -2.23 11.18 -7.20
CA SER A 228 -2.19 9.74 -7.00
C SER A 228 -0.99 9.36 -6.13
N VAL A 229 -1.22 8.43 -5.22
CA VAL A 229 -0.21 7.85 -4.35
C VAL A 229 -0.14 6.36 -4.64
N GLU A 230 1.08 5.90 -4.90
CA GLU A 230 1.43 4.49 -4.97
C GLU A 230 2.33 4.13 -3.79
N ILE A 231 1.90 3.14 -3.01
CA ILE A 231 2.64 2.55 -1.90
C ILE A 231 3.03 1.15 -2.33
N ARG A 232 4.29 0.78 -2.11
CA ARG A 232 4.76 -0.60 -2.31
C ARG A 232 5.32 -1.18 -1.03
N ASP A 233 4.95 -2.43 -0.75
CA ASP A 233 5.52 -3.22 0.32
C ASP A 233 6.04 -4.58 -0.14
N ASP A 234 7.09 -5.08 0.50
CA ASP A 234 7.70 -6.37 0.16
C ASP A 234 7.14 -7.48 1.05
N PHE A 235 6.39 -8.40 0.44
CA PHE A 235 5.94 -9.61 1.10
C PHE A 235 7.05 -10.68 1.08
N GLY A 236 7.92 -10.61 2.09
CA GLY A 236 9.11 -11.46 2.24
C GLY A 236 9.63 -11.48 3.67
N VAL A 237 10.40 -12.50 4.02
CA VAL A 237 11.08 -12.56 5.33
C VAL A 237 12.58 -12.83 5.20
N THR A 238 13.34 -12.26 6.12
CA THR A 238 14.77 -12.48 6.31
C THR A 238 15.02 -13.28 7.59
N GLU A 239 16.25 -13.76 7.78
CA GLU A 239 16.63 -14.37 9.06
C GLU A 239 16.61 -13.36 10.22
N GLY A 240 16.77 -12.06 9.92
CA GLY A 240 16.65 -10.98 10.88
C GLY A 240 15.26 -10.90 11.49
N ASP A 241 14.21 -11.13 10.69
CA ASP A 241 12.83 -11.07 11.14
C ASP A 241 12.49 -12.16 12.15
N LEU A 242 13.13 -13.34 12.03
CA LEU A 242 12.99 -14.43 12.98
C LEU A 242 13.80 -14.20 14.27
N THR A 243 14.99 -13.61 14.15
CA THR A 243 15.93 -13.47 15.27
C THR A 243 15.72 -12.20 16.09
N LYS A 244 15.15 -11.15 15.48
CA LYS A 244 14.88 -9.85 16.09
C LYS A 244 13.39 -9.56 16.26
N ALA A 245 12.54 -10.60 16.16
CA ALA A 245 11.10 -10.49 16.36
C ALA A 245 10.78 -9.81 17.70
N SER A 246 9.98 -8.74 17.64
CA SER A 246 9.41 -8.12 18.84
C SER A 246 8.53 -9.12 19.61
N PRO A 247 8.26 -8.90 20.91
CA PRO A 247 7.42 -9.81 21.69
C PRO A 247 6.06 -10.10 21.03
N ALA A 248 5.43 -9.10 20.41
CA ALA A 248 4.18 -9.28 19.68
C ALA A 248 4.37 -10.12 18.40
N ALA A 249 5.45 -9.88 17.65
CA ALA A 249 5.77 -10.66 16.44
C ALA A 249 6.14 -12.12 16.74
N LYS A 250 6.57 -12.45 17.97
CA LYS A 250 6.84 -13.84 18.38
C LYS A 250 5.60 -14.73 18.38
N LEU A 251 4.40 -14.16 18.48
CA LEU A 251 3.15 -14.92 18.35
C LEU A 251 2.97 -15.47 16.92
N GLY A 252 3.53 -14.80 15.92
CA GLY A 252 3.50 -15.23 14.52
C GLY A 252 4.79 -15.94 14.07
N ILE A 253 5.69 -16.31 14.99
CA ILE A 253 7.01 -16.85 14.62
C ILE A 253 6.91 -18.16 13.83
N GLY A 254 5.85 -18.96 14.04
CA GLY A 254 5.54 -20.17 13.26
C GLY A 254 5.40 -19.85 11.78
N GLY A 255 4.37 -19.07 11.41
CA GLY A 255 4.17 -18.64 10.03
C GLY A 255 5.37 -17.89 9.41
N LEU A 256 6.08 -17.05 10.17
CA LEU A 256 7.31 -16.42 9.67
C LEU A 256 8.40 -17.47 9.37
N THR A 257 8.50 -18.53 10.18
CA THR A 257 9.43 -19.65 9.97
C THR A 257 9.04 -20.43 8.72
N ASP A 258 7.75 -20.70 8.52
CA ASP A 258 7.26 -21.40 7.33
C ASP A 258 7.53 -20.60 6.06
N MET A 259 7.25 -19.30 6.09
CA MET A 259 7.56 -18.40 4.99
C MET A 259 9.07 -18.37 4.71
N TRP A 260 9.90 -18.35 5.75
CA TRP A 260 11.36 -18.41 5.60
C TRP A 260 11.79 -19.73 4.95
N VAL A 261 11.24 -20.86 5.35
CA VAL A 261 11.54 -22.18 4.76
C VAL A 261 11.11 -22.23 3.30
N LEU A 262 9.88 -21.79 3.00
CA LEU A 262 9.35 -21.71 1.66
C LEU A 262 10.24 -20.85 0.76
N GLN A 263 10.68 -19.69 1.26
CA GLN A 263 11.51 -18.74 0.54
C GLN A 263 12.97 -19.18 0.36
N HIS A 264 13.60 -19.65 1.44
CA HIS A 264 15.06 -19.86 1.51
C HIS A 264 15.47 -21.33 1.43
N GLN A 265 14.53 -22.28 1.39
CA GLN A 265 14.84 -23.70 1.24
C GLN A 265 14.04 -24.37 0.12
N ARG A 266 12.80 -23.93 -0.12
CA ARG A 266 11.91 -24.49 -1.14
C ARG A 266 11.81 -23.65 -2.42
N GLY A 267 12.40 -22.46 -2.43
CA GLY A 267 12.54 -21.63 -3.63
C GLY A 267 11.25 -20.92 -4.07
N LYS A 268 10.31 -20.68 -3.14
CA LYS A 268 9.20 -19.74 -3.35
C LYS A 268 9.76 -18.32 -3.36
N LYS A 269 9.25 -17.48 -4.26
CA LYS A 269 9.77 -16.12 -4.44
C LYS A 269 8.85 -15.12 -3.73
N PRO A 270 9.40 -14.22 -2.91
CA PRO A 270 8.63 -13.13 -2.35
C PRO A 270 8.16 -12.21 -3.47
N PHE A 271 7.15 -11.41 -3.19
CA PHE A 271 6.57 -10.47 -4.14
C PHE A 271 6.42 -9.08 -3.53
N THR A 272 6.20 -8.10 -4.39
CA THR A 272 5.90 -6.74 -3.97
C THR A 272 4.39 -6.50 -4.12
N SER A 273 3.74 -6.09 -3.04
CA SER A 273 2.36 -5.61 -3.06
C SER A 273 2.33 -4.14 -3.49
N VAL A 274 1.33 -3.77 -4.28
CA VAL A 274 1.15 -2.42 -4.83
C VAL A 274 -0.23 -1.91 -4.44
N PHE A 275 -0.26 -0.80 -3.72
CA PHE A 275 -1.46 -0.12 -3.25
C PHE A 275 -1.56 1.26 -3.89
N ASN A 276 -2.71 1.58 -4.46
CA ASN A 276 -2.92 2.80 -5.22
C ASN A 276 -4.17 3.52 -4.74
N PHE A 277 -4.02 4.78 -4.33
CA PHE A 277 -5.16 5.63 -4.06
C PHE A 277 -4.92 7.06 -4.55
N SER A 278 -6.00 7.75 -4.86
CA SER A 278 -5.95 9.15 -5.25
C SER A 278 -6.78 10.02 -4.32
N PHE A 279 -6.39 11.29 -4.21
CA PHE A 279 -7.11 12.31 -3.47
C PHE A 279 -7.00 13.66 -4.17
N PHE A 280 -7.96 14.55 -3.88
CA PHE A 280 -7.92 15.91 -4.36
C PHE A 280 -7.21 16.83 -3.38
N CYS A 281 -6.35 17.67 -3.92
CA CYS A 281 -5.79 18.83 -3.23
C CYS A 281 -6.38 20.11 -3.83
N TYR A 282 -6.78 21.05 -2.98
CA TYR A 282 -7.39 22.31 -3.40
C TYR A 282 -6.66 23.49 -2.81
N GLY A 283 -6.54 24.56 -3.57
CA GLY A 283 -6.01 25.83 -3.08
C GLY A 283 -6.57 27.02 -3.83
N ASP A 284 -6.42 28.17 -3.20
CA ASP A 284 -6.71 29.49 -3.75
C ASP A 284 -5.38 30.27 -3.79
N TYR A 285 -5.25 31.19 -4.75
CA TYR A 285 -4.14 32.14 -4.88
C TYR A 285 -4.47 33.49 -4.25
#